data_AF-A0A3B9YR29-F1
#
_entry.id   AF-A0A3B9YR29-F1
#
_cell.length_a   1.000
_cell.length_b   1.000
_cell.length_c   1.000
_cell.angle_alpha   90.00
_cell.angle_beta   90.00
_cell.angle_gamma   90.00
#
_symmetry.space_group_name_H-M   'P 1'
#
loop_
_entity.id
_entity.type
_entity.pdbx_description
1 polymer ?
#
loop_
_entity_poly.entity_id
_entity_poly.type
_entity_poly.pdbx_seq_one_letter_code
_entity_poly.pdbx_strand_id
1 'polypeptide(L)' 'RVRGFLRGQIGKQLNLRHAPELHFAADKSFEEAKRIDQLLASEAVRRDLESRPSDDGEA' A
#
# COMPACT_ATOMS: atom_id res chain seq x y z
N ARG A 1 19.90 -9.34 -10.41
CA ARG A 1 20.55 -9.57 -11.73
C ARG A 1 19.64 -10.33 -12.71
N VAL A 2 18.33 -10.03 -12.80
CA VAL A 2 17.35 -10.86 -13.56
C VAL A 2 16.36 -10.06 -14.43
N ARG A 3 16.56 -8.75 -14.64
CA ARG A 3 15.57 -7.86 -15.28
C ARG A 3 15.16 -8.30 -16.69
N GLY A 4 16.11 -8.65 -17.55
CA GLY A 4 15.82 -9.05 -18.93
C GLY A 4 15.02 -10.35 -19.02
N PHE A 5 15.33 -11.33 -18.16
CA PHE A 5 14.59 -12.58 -18.07
C PHE A 5 13.12 -12.35 -17.69
N LEU A 6 12.87 -11.60 -16.61
CA LEU A 6 11.51 -11.33 -16.13
C LEU A 6 10.69 -10.49 -17.12
N ARG A 7 11.32 -9.49 -17.75
CA ARG A 7 10.70 -8.71 -18.83
C ARG A 7 10.25 -9.62 -19.98
N GLY A 8 11.11 -10.56 -20.39
CA GLY A 8 10.78 -11.54 -21.43
C GLY A 8 9.65 -12.49 -21.03
N GLN A 9 9.62 -12.97 -19.78
CA GLN A 9 8.55 -13.84 -19.28
C GLN A 9 7.20 -13.12 -19.26
N ILE A 10 7.14 -11.89 -18.73
CA ILE A 10 5.89 -11.10 -18.69
C ILE A 10 5.39 -10.80 -20.10
N GLY A 11 6.29 -10.43 -21.02
CA GLY A 11 5.91 -10.20 -22.41
C GLY A 11 5.26 -11.42 -23.07
N LYS A 12 5.78 -12.63 -22.81
CA LYS A 12 5.22 -13.89 -23.31
C LYS A 12 3.89 -14.24 -22.64
N GLN A 13 3.82 -14.17 -21.31
CA GLN A 13 2.64 -14.57 -20.53
C GLN A 13 1.42 -13.67 -20.79
N LEU A 14 1.66 -12.37 -21.01
CA LEU A 14 0.60 -11.38 -21.25
C LEU A 14 0.41 -11.05 -22.75
N ASN A 15 1.10 -11.75 -23.65
CA ASN A 15 1.08 -11.52 -25.10
C ASN A 15 1.29 -10.05 -25.51
N LEU A 16 2.26 -9.38 -24.86
CA LEU A 16 2.54 -7.97 -25.11
C LEU A 16 3.43 -7.81 -26.34
N ARG A 17 3.06 -6.91 -27.25
CA ARG A 17 3.94 -6.48 -28.36
C ARG A 17 5.25 -5.87 -27.84
N HIS A 18 5.16 -5.10 -26.76
CA HIS A 18 6.32 -4.50 -26.09
C HIS A 18 6.15 -4.64 -24.57
N ALA A 19 7.01 -5.43 -23.94
CA ALA A 19 7.04 -5.51 -22.49
C ALA A 19 7.60 -4.20 -21.89
N PRO A 20 7.08 -3.72 -20.75
CA PRO A 20 7.58 -2.53 -20.07
C PRO A 20 8.90 -2.80 -19.33
N GLU A 21 9.57 -1.75 -18.85
CA GLU A 21 10.66 -1.90 -17.90
C GLU A 21 10.13 -2.25 -16.51
N LEU A 22 10.84 -3.14 -15.80
CA LEU A 22 10.44 -3.60 -14.48
C LEU A 22 11.26 -2.90 -13.40
N HIS A 23 10.58 -2.10 -12.59
CA HIS A 23 11.12 -1.49 -11.39
C HIS A 23 10.66 -2.28 -10.16
N PHE A 24 11.63 -2.64 -9.32
CA PHE A 24 11.36 -3.32 -8.06
C PHE A 24 11.58 -2.32 -6.94
N ALA A 25 10.56 -2.15 -6.11
CA ALA A 25 10.60 -1.34 -4.91
C ALA A 25 10.11 -2.18 -3.73
N ALA A 26 10.63 -1.91 -2.54
CA ALA A 26 10.11 -2.51 -1.33
C ALA A 26 8.69 -1.98 -1.07
N ASP A 27 7.78 -2.86 -0.69
CA ASP A 27 6.45 -2.45 -0.23
C ASP A 27 6.58 -1.78 1.15
N LYS A 28 6.15 -0.52 1.24
CA LYS A 28 6.19 0.29 2.46
C LYS A 28 4.83 0.36 3.16
N SER A 29 3.80 -0.28 2.62
CA SER A 29 2.44 -0.23 3.16
C SER A 29 2.38 -0.68 4.62
N PHE A 30 3.16 -1.70 5.00
CA PHE A 30 3.23 -2.20 6.38
C PHE A 30 3.82 -1.21 7.38
N GLU A 31 4.95 -0.57 7.02
CA GLU A 31 5.56 0.47 7.86
C GLU A 31 4.64 1.68 7.99
N GLU A 32 3.94 2.03 6.91
CA GLU A 32 2.97 3.11 6.93
C GLU A 32 1.74 2.77 7.79
N ALA A 33 1.20 1.54 7.68
CA ALA A 33 0.12 1.08 8.52
C ALA A 33 0.50 1.14 10.00
N LYS A 34 1.69 0.64 10.35
CA LYS A 34 2.23 0.72 11.72
C LYS A 34 2.38 2.15 12.19
N ARG A 35 2.84 3.07 11.33
CA ARG A 35 2.94 4.50 11.64
C ARG A 35 1.56 5.09 11.93
N ILE A 36 0.56 4.78 11.10
CA ILE A 36 -0.82 5.21 11.30
C ILE A 36 -1.35 4.70 12.64
N ASP A 37 -1.19 3.41 12.92
CA ASP A 37 -1.64 2.81 14.19
C ASP A 37 -1.02 3.50 15.41
N GLN A 38 0.28 3.82 15.34
CA GLN A 38 0.98 4.55 16.40
C GLN A 38 0.43 5.98 16.58
N LEU A 39 0.10 6.67 15.49
CA LEU A 39 -0.48 8.00 15.54
C LEU A 39 -1.89 7.96 16.15
N LEU A 40 -2.71 6.99 15.73
CA LEU A 40 -4.07 6.80 16.25
C LEU A 40 -4.08 6.38 17.73
N ALA A 41 -3.10 5.61 18.17
CA ALA A 41 -2.94 5.20 19.57
C ALA A 41 -2.43 6.31 20.50
N SER A 42 -2.02 7.47 19.98
CA SER A 42 -1.58 8.58 20.81
C SER A 42 -2.72 9.12 21.68
N GLU A 43 -2.42 9.49 22.93
CA GLU A 43 -3.44 9.89 23.92
C GLU A 43 -4.31 11.06 23.43
N ALA A 44 -3.70 12.05 22.76
CA ALA A 44 -4.43 13.18 22.21
C ALA A 44 -5.44 12.75 21.14
N VAL A 45 -5.00 11.93 20.18
CA VAL A 45 -5.85 11.46 19.08
C VAL A 45 -6.92 10.50 19.59
N ARG A 46 -6.56 9.58 20.49
CA ARG A 46 -7.49 8.63 21.09
C ARG A 46 -8.62 9.33 21.86
N ARG A 47 -8.31 10.35 22.66
CA ARG A 47 -9.32 11.14 23.38
C ARG A 47 -10.28 11.84 22.43
N ASP A 48 -9.77 12.39 21.33
CA ASP A 48 -10.59 13.08 20.33
C ASP A 48 -11.49 12.09 19.56
N LEU A 49 -11.01 10.87 19.29
CA LEU A 49 -11.78 9.80 18.66
C LEU A 49 -12.88 9.29 19.59
N GLU A 50 -12.61 9.11 20.89
CA GLU A 50 -13.58 8.67 21.89
C GLU A 50 -14.63 9.74 22.22
N SER A 51 -14.28 11.02 22.08
CA SER A 51 -15.18 12.14 22.35
C SER A 51 -16.11 12.49 21.17
N ARG A 52 -15.87 11.91 19.98
CA ARG A 52 -16.80 12.03 18.86
C ARG A 52 -17.96 11.06 19.08
N PRO A 53 -19.22 11.52 19.20
CA PRO A 53 -20.35 10.60 19.07
C PRO A 53 -20.22 9.95 17.70
N SER A 54 -20.43 8.63 17.63
CA SER A 54 -20.43 7.92 16.36
C SER A 54 -21.50 8.52 15.48
N ASP A 55 -21.09 9.34 14.51
CA ASP A 55 -21.93 9.66 13.36
C ASP A 55 -21.90 8.41 12.49
N ASP A 56 -22.70 7.43 12.91
CA ASP A 56 -22.98 6.21 12.18
C ASP A 56 -23.78 6.62 10.94
N GLY A 57 -23.06 7.17 9.95
CA GLY A 57 -23.57 7.53 8.64
C GLY A 57 -23.95 6.28 7.87
N GLU A 58 -25.13 5.73 8.18
CA GLU A 58 -25.89 4.91 7.25
C GLU A 58 -26.35 5.79 6.08
N ALA A 59 -25.80 5.53 4.89
CA ALA A 59 -26.39 5.83 3.59
C ALA A 59 -25.94 4.80 2.55
#